data_AF-A0A482UFQ3-F1
#
_entry.id   AF-A0A482UFQ3-F1
#
_cell.length_a   1.000
_cell.length_b   1.000
_cell.length_c   1.000
_cell.angle_alpha   90.00
_cell.angle_beta   90.00
_cell.angle_gamma   90.00
#
_symmetry.space_group_name_H-M   'P 1'
#
loop_
_entity.id
_entity.type
_entity.pdbx_description
1 polymer ?
#
loop_
_entity_poly.entity_id
_entity_poly.type
_entity_poly.pdbx_seq_one_letter_code
_entity_poly.pdbx_strand_id
1 'polypeptide(L)'
;MEGFLFKKGRGDSSFGRRNWKKRWFILEDRELIYYEDLDNTGQPVGLKGKTDIRDAEITPTEHKEKQFTFMVKPLGESGIYLQAPDLKSYNGMGMGMGIGIRYALAC
;
A
#
# COMPACT_ATOMS: atom_id res chain seq x y z
N MET A 1 11.23 -4.82 -4.11
CA MET A 1 10.98 -3.37 -4.39
C MET A 1 10.66 -2.71 -3.06
N GLU A 2 11.13 -1.50 -2.80
CA GLU A 2 10.90 -0.83 -1.51
C GLU A 2 10.70 0.68 -1.65
N GLY A 3 10.04 1.30 -0.68
CA GLY A 3 9.81 2.75 -0.70
C GLY A 3 8.79 3.22 0.32
N PHE A 4 8.76 4.54 0.55
CA PHE A 4 7.75 5.17 1.40
C PHE A 4 6.43 5.33 0.66
N LEU A 5 5.35 4.88 1.29
CA LEU A 5 3.98 5.17 0.87
C LEU A 5 3.17 5.69 2.07
N PHE A 6 2.11 6.43 1.79
CA PHE A 6 1.13 6.75 2.83
C PHE A 6 0.04 5.69 2.87
N LYS A 7 -0.19 5.13 4.05
CA LYS A 7 -1.23 4.13 4.33
C LYS A 7 -2.39 4.75 5.09
N LYS A 8 -3.62 4.54 4.65
CA LYS A 8 -4.81 4.95 5.42
C LYS A 8 -5.04 4.04 6.63
N GLY A 9 -5.28 4.62 7.79
CA GLY A 9 -5.71 3.90 8.99
C GLY A 9 -7.11 3.28 8.81
N ARG A 10 -7.32 2.08 9.36
CA ARG A 10 -8.60 1.33 9.26
C ARG A 10 -9.63 1.64 10.35
N GLY A 11 -9.32 2.49 11.33
CA GLY A 11 -9.94 2.48 12.66
C GLY A 11 -11.47 2.57 12.75
N ASP A 12 -12.00 1.71 13.63
CA ASP A 12 -13.33 1.62 14.26
C ASP A 12 -13.27 1.89 15.79
N SER A 13 -12.14 2.32 16.35
CA SER A 13 -12.04 2.69 17.77
C SER A 13 -12.88 3.94 18.09
N SER A 14 -13.24 4.18 19.36
CA SER A 14 -14.08 5.31 19.82
C SER A 14 -13.59 6.72 19.44
N PHE A 15 -12.40 6.85 18.84
CA PHE A 15 -11.83 8.08 18.26
C PHE A 15 -11.35 7.88 16.80
N GLY A 16 -11.97 6.95 16.06
CA GLY A 16 -11.59 6.37 14.76
C GLY A 16 -11.02 7.33 13.72
N ARG A 17 -9.74 7.68 13.86
CA ARG A 17 -9.03 8.55 12.92
C ARG A 17 -8.55 7.72 11.74
N ARG A 18 -9.25 7.86 10.61
CA ARG A 18 -8.90 7.36 9.27
C ARG A 18 -7.71 8.12 8.64
N ASN A 19 -6.72 8.48 9.47
CA ASN A 19 -5.59 9.31 9.06
C ASN A 19 -4.61 8.52 8.20
N TRP A 20 -4.00 9.20 7.25
CA TRP A 20 -2.90 8.68 6.43
C TRP A 20 -1.60 8.72 7.23
N LYS A 21 -0.83 7.63 7.23
CA LYS A 21 0.48 7.55 7.88
C LYS A 21 1.54 7.12 6.87
N LYS A 22 2.68 7.82 6.85
CA LYS A 22 3.85 7.40 6.10
C LYS A 22 4.39 6.09 6.68
N ARG A 23 4.70 5.12 5.83
CA ARG A 23 5.26 3.81 6.20
C ARG A 23 6.28 3.39 5.15
N TRP A 24 7.35 2.72 5.57
CA TRP A 24 8.29 2.10 4.66
C TRP A 24 7.73 0.75 4.24
N PHE A 25 7.48 0.57 2.94
CA PHE A 25 6.98 -0.67 2.38
C PHE A 25 8.09 -1.42 1.69
N ILE A 26 8.09 -2.74 1.89
CA ILE A 26 8.95 -3.68 1.19
C ILE A 26 8.03 -4.69 0.53
N LEU A 27 8.20 -4.85 -0.76
CA LEU A 27 7.70 -5.98 -1.53
C LEU A 27 8.83 -6.99 -1.66
N GLU A 28 8.71 -8.07 -0.89
CA GLU A 28 9.62 -9.20 -0.85
C GLU A 28 8.83 -10.46 -1.16
N ASP A 29 9.27 -11.22 -2.16
CA ASP A 29 8.57 -12.37 -2.72
C ASP A 29 7.10 -12.09 -3.07
N ARG A 30 6.19 -12.48 -2.16
CA ARG A 30 4.73 -12.38 -2.30
C ARG A 30 4.10 -11.71 -1.08
N GLU A 31 4.93 -11.07 -0.26
CA GLU A 31 4.51 -10.36 0.92
C GLU A 31 4.75 -8.86 0.73
N LEU A 32 3.72 -8.07 1.01
CA LEU A 32 3.82 -6.64 1.22
C LEU A 32 4.00 -6.40 2.72
N ILE A 33 5.23 -6.12 3.12
CA ILE A 33 5.64 -5.87 4.50
C ILE A 33 5.76 -4.36 4.71
N TYR A 34 5.36 -3.85 5.87
CA TYR A 34 5.52 -2.43 6.16
C TYR A 34 5.93 -2.12 7.59
N TYR A 35 6.80 -1.11 7.69
CA TYR A 35 7.48 -0.66 8.89
C TYR A 35 7.08 0.77 9.22
N GLU A 36 7.34 1.19 10.47
CA GLU A 36 7.09 2.56 10.91
C GLU A 36 7.92 3.55 10.09
N ASP A 37 9.23 3.31 10.05
CA ASP A 37 10.23 4.17 9.42
C ASP A 37 11.53 3.38 9.17
N LEU A 38 12.57 4.07 8.71
CA LEU A 38 13.96 3.59 8.66
C LEU A 38 14.76 4.15 9.84
N ASP A 39 15.75 3.40 10.33
CA ASP A 39 16.73 3.92 11.27
C ASP A 39 17.81 4.80 10.59
N ASN A 40 18.77 5.30 11.36
CA ASN A 40 19.86 6.13 10.86
C ASN A 40 20.83 5.40 9.90
N THR A 41 20.76 4.08 9.82
CA THR A 41 21.52 3.25 8.88
C THR A 41 20.72 2.90 7.62
N GLY A 42 19.46 3.32 7.57
CA GLY A 42 18.53 2.98 6.48
C GLY A 42 17.85 1.62 6.65
N GLN A 43 17.96 0.97 7.81
CA GLN A 43 17.33 -0.32 8.06
C GLN A 43 15.86 -0.15 8.50
N PRO A 44 14.93 -1.00 8.04
CA PRO A 44 13.53 -0.91 8.43
C PRO A 44 13.32 -1.20 9.92
N VAL A 45 12.60 -0.31 10.62
CA VAL A 45 12.32 -0.44 12.06
C VAL A 45 10.84 -0.32 12.39
N GLY A 46 10.42 -1.01 13.45
CA GLY A 46 9.05 -0.97 13.94
C GLY A 46 8.05 -1.60 12.98
N LEU A 47 8.19 -2.91 12.71
CA LEU A 47 7.24 -3.70 11.90
C LEU A 47 5.79 -3.43 12.32
N LYS A 48 4.92 -3.04 11.37
CA LYS A 48 3.51 -2.73 11.60
C LYS A 48 2.54 -3.69 10.94
N GLY A 49 3.00 -4.49 9.98
CA GLY A 49 2.18 -5.53 9.39
C GLY A 49 2.82 -6.18 8.18
N LYS A 50 2.20 -7.28 7.79
CA LYS A 50 2.50 -8.07 6.60
C LYS A 50 1.18 -8.40 5.92
N THR A 51 1.20 -8.47 4.61
CA THR A 51 0.02 -8.79 3.82
C THR A 51 0.45 -9.63 2.64
N ASP A 52 -0.16 -10.81 2.51
CA ASP A 52 0.04 -11.66 1.35
C ASP A 52 -0.65 -11.03 0.14
N ILE A 53 0.06 -10.97 -1.00
CA ILE A 53 -0.45 -10.36 -2.22
C ILE A 53 -0.63 -11.36 -3.38
N ARG A 54 -0.55 -12.67 -3.10
CA ARG A 54 -0.66 -13.74 -4.11
C ARG A 54 -1.82 -13.61 -5.07
N ASP A 55 -2.98 -13.24 -4.54
CA ASP A 55 -4.24 -13.05 -5.29
C ASP A 55 -4.79 -11.63 -5.09
N ALA A 56 -3.89 -10.68 -4.85
CA ALA A 56 -4.31 -9.31 -4.59
C ALA A 56 -4.74 -8.61 -5.88
N GLU A 57 -5.87 -7.94 -5.77
CA GLU A 57 -6.32 -6.97 -6.74
C GLU A 57 -5.83 -5.59 -6.32
N ILE A 58 -5.18 -4.88 -7.24
CA ILE A 58 -4.83 -3.48 -7.03
C ILE A 58 -5.71 -2.61 -7.90
N THR A 59 -6.45 -1.70 -7.28
CA THR A 59 -7.40 -0.82 -7.97
C THR A 59 -7.04 0.64 -7.73
N PRO A 60 -6.95 1.48 -8.78
CA PRO A 60 -6.97 2.93 -8.65
C PRO A 60 -8.17 3.38 -7.81
N THR A 61 -7.97 4.37 -6.93
CA THR A 61 -9.07 4.91 -6.12
C THR A 61 -8.99 6.42 -6.12
N GLU A 62 -10.14 7.08 -6.21
CA GLU A 62 -10.22 8.51 -6.02
C GLU A 62 -10.42 8.84 -4.54
N HIS A 63 -9.71 9.85 -4.05
CA HIS A 63 -9.88 10.38 -2.71
C HIS A 63 -9.98 11.90 -2.77
N LYS A 64 -10.98 12.47 -2.08
CA LYS A 64 -11.32 13.90 -2.15
C LYS A 64 -10.12 14.85 -1.93
N GLU A 65 -9.17 14.43 -1.10
CA GLU A 65 -8.05 15.26 -0.65
C GLU A 65 -6.67 14.74 -1.09
N LYS A 66 -6.60 13.57 -1.72
CA LYS A 66 -5.35 12.85 -1.94
C LYS A 66 -5.32 12.33 -3.37
N GLN A 67 -4.29 12.71 -4.12
CA GLN A 67 -4.03 12.21 -5.46
C GLN A 67 -3.20 10.92 -5.40
N PHE A 68 -3.17 10.16 -6.50
CA PHE A 68 -2.32 8.96 -6.65
C PHE A 68 -2.62 7.87 -5.62
N THR A 69 -3.90 7.76 -5.25
CA THR A 69 -4.39 6.76 -4.30
C THR A 69 -4.81 5.48 -5.00
N PHE A 70 -4.51 4.34 -4.40
CA PHE A 70 -4.92 3.03 -4.88
C PHE A 70 -5.18 2.10 -3.69
N MET A 71 -5.91 1.03 -3.92
CA MET A 71 -6.21 0.01 -2.91
C MET A 71 -5.54 -1.30 -3.31
N VAL A 72 -4.80 -1.91 -2.39
CA VAL A 72 -4.35 -3.30 -2.49
C VAL A 72 -5.32 -4.15 -1.71
N LYS A 73 -6.03 -5.06 -2.38
CA LYS A 73 -7.04 -5.93 -1.79
C LYS A 73 -6.65 -7.40 -1.99
N PRO A 74 -6.04 -8.04 -0.97
CA PRO A 74 -5.84 -9.47 -0.98
C PRO A 74 -7.17 -10.22 -1.03
N LEU A 75 -7.16 -11.42 -1.59
CA LEU A 75 -8.34 -12.28 -1.64
C LEU A 75 -8.81 -12.64 -0.23
N GLY A 76 -10.09 -12.39 0.06
CA GLY A 76 -10.70 -12.72 1.36
C GLY A 76 -10.32 -11.79 2.52
N GLU A 77 -9.43 -10.81 2.31
CA GLU A 77 -9.05 -9.84 3.34
C GLU A 77 -9.62 -8.44 3.09
N SER A 78 -9.62 -7.62 4.14
CA SER A 78 -9.85 -6.19 3.97
C SER A 78 -8.75 -5.57 3.10
N GLY A 79 -9.11 -4.61 2.25
CA GLY A 79 -8.16 -3.86 1.43
C GLY A 79 -7.37 -2.80 2.21
N ILE A 80 -6.18 -2.46 1.74
CA ILE A 80 -5.33 -1.39 2.26
C ILE A 80 -5.31 -0.26 1.25
N TYR A 81 -5.70 0.95 1.67
CA TYR A 81 -5.55 2.15 0.86
C TYR A 81 -4.15 2.72 1.02
N LEU A 82 -3.49 2.93 -0.12
CA LEU A 82 -2.15 3.46 -0.26
C LEU A 82 -2.18 4.71 -1.14
N GLN A 83 -1.19 5.57 -0.95
CA GLN A 83 -0.94 6.73 -1.79
C GLN A 83 0.54 6.72 -2.20
N ALA A 84 0.79 6.84 -3.50
CA ALA A 84 2.12 7.08 -4.06
C ALA A 84 2.53 8.55 -3.85
N PRO A 85 3.83 8.84 -3.67
CA PRO A 85 4.31 10.21 -3.43
C PRO A 85 4.11 11.13 -4.65
N ASP A 86 4.13 10.58 -5.86
CA ASP A 86 4.05 11.34 -7.11
C ASP A 86 3.46 10.49 -8.25
N LEU A 87 3.09 11.17 -9.35
CA LEU A 87 2.53 10.56 -10.55
C LEU A 87 3.50 9.56 -11.21
N LYS A 88 4.81 9.83 -11.14
CA LYS A 88 5.83 8.94 -11.73
C LYS A 88 5.83 7.58 -11.04
N SER A 89 5.82 7.59 -9.70
CA SER A 89 5.76 6.40 -8.86
C SER A 89 4.43 5.66 -9.06
N TYR A 90 3.33 6.41 -9.12
CA TYR A 90 2.00 5.85 -9.39
C TYR A 90 1.91 5.15 -10.76
N ASN A 91 2.43 5.78 -11.81
CA ASN A 91 2.47 5.21 -13.15
C ASN A 91 3.45 4.04 -13.24
N GLY A 92 4.58 4.10 -12.54
CA GLY A 92 5.55 3.00 -12.45
C GLY A 92 4.98 1.75 -11.78
N MET A 93 3.96 1.91 -10.93
CA MET A 93 3.17 0.79 -10.39
C MET A 93 2.10 0.27 -11.37
N GLY A 94 2.02 0.81 -12.58
CA GLY A 94 1.03 0.46 -13.60
C GLY A 94 -0.37 1.05 -13.37
N MET A 95 -0.54 1.93 -12.38
CA MET A 95 -1.85 2.52 -12.04
C MET A 95 -2.29 3.65 -12.98
N GLY A 96 -1.38 4.17 -13.80
CA GLY A 96 -1.64 5.27 -14.74
C GLY A 96 -2.58 4.91 -15.89
N MET A 97 -2.83 3.62 -16.12
CA MET A 97 -3.67 3.11 -17.22
C MET A 97 -5.15 3.00 -16.83
N GLY A 98 -5.51 3.23 -15.56
CA GLY A 98 -6.90 3.11 -15.08
C GLY A 98 -7.43 1.68 -14.99
N ILE A 99 -6.60 0.68 -15.27
CA ILE A 99 -6.94 -0.75 -15.20
C ILE A 99 -6.42 -1.30 -13.88
N GLY A 100 -7.28 -2.01 -13.13
CA GLY A 100 -6.84 -2.72 -11.94
C GLY A 100 -5.88 -3.85 -12.30
N ILE A 101 -4.75 -3.93 -11.60
CA ILE A 101 -3.76 -4.99 -11.81
C ILE A 101 -4.11 -6.14 -10.87
N ARG A 102 -4.41 -7.31 -11.43
CA ARG A 102 -4.51 -8.55 -10.66
C ARG A 102 -3.16 -9.22 -10.65
N TYR A 103 -2.60 -9.41 -9.46
CA TYR A 103 -1.54 -10.39 -9.26
C TYR A 103 -2.27 -11.72 -9.12
N ALA A 104 -2.46 -12.41 -10.24
CA ALA A 104 -2.98 -13.76 -10.29
C ALA A 104 -1.91 -14.60 -10.99
N LEU A 105 -1.54 -15.74 -10.41
CA LEU A 105 -0.64 -16.65 -11.09
C LEU A 105 -1.34 -17.23 -12.33
N ALA A 106 -0.69 -17.10 -13.48
CA ALA A 106 -0.78 -18.12 -14.50
C ALA A 106 -0.16 -19.39 -13.90
N CYS A 107 -0.99 -20.42 -13.71
CA CYS A 107 -0.54 -21.77 -13.36
C CYS A 107 0.24 -22.40 -14.53
#